data_AF-A0A1Z9X3I7-F1
#
_entry.id   AF-A0A1Z9X3I7-F1
#
_cell.length_a   1.000
_cell.length_b   1.000
_cell.length_c   1.000
_cell.angle_alpha   90.00
_cell.angle_beta   90.00
_cell.angle_gamma   90.00
#
_symmetry.space_group_name_H-M   'P 1'
#
loop_
_entity.id
_entity.type
_entity.pdbx_description
1 polymer ?
#
loop_
_entity_poly.entity_id
_entity_poly.type
_entity_poly.pdbx_seq_one_letter_code
_entity_poly.pdbx_strand_id
1 'polypeptide(L)'
;MLKFNRFLSEAAFNVGHSSSDDADIQKLISFLQGGDKDDLVMVSTGDLKKYKIKRSFEDEEQKIKDFVKDNGLKIPFASQMFGDGSIGEGGKKVPTEVQEMMTACLVLLKYKGGSSLTQEEAVDLIEKSKDIYKKVDGSDRRPDFLDFFQGNFNDLATAISASNYILDEVGTASKVYWTGKGWDKDIAKFNPKLGRIKDYNSSDIVVKSSSGKFYGYSLKKKASLKSPDPTLINKPITGKESVLQDIVGADTILIENAKKIFFERVLMDKLKLSKQDIRKMKPLEYSKAINKIPVKVWGVELKKPTNIFFKKVFNVIKSHDQNFVEKFLELVFRTKLDDTLNAAEFQFTLLTGVGRFVRGKLEVEEAQGQELSNIVTALQDLYNSKLEVKSTSGKIGAWEKGAGAAKVFLTIYSDGSPILDIEVRYKGSYSANPQFQAMATADFKKIFK
;
A
#
# COMPACT_ATOMS: atom_id res chain seq x y z
N MET A 1 -17.83 -13.67 38.33
CA MET A 1 -16.41 -13.56 38.72
C MET A 1 -15.62 -14.54 37.86
N LEU A 2 -15.12 -14.09 36.70
CA LEU A 2 -14.35 -14.93 35.77
C LEU A 2 -12.99 -14.28 35.58
N LYS A 3 -11.97 -14.91 36.16
CA LYS A 3 -10.55 -14.62 35.92
C LYS A 3 -10.22 -15.04 34.49
N PHE A 4 -10.10 -14.08 33.58
CA PHE A 4 -9.50 -14.33 32.27
C PHE A 4 -7.98 -14.49 32.45
N ASN A 5 -7.54 -15.73 32.49
CA ASN A 5 -6.14 -16.08 32.34
C ASN A 5 -5.66 -15.72 30.94
N ARG A 6 -4.50 -15.05 30.92
CA ARG A 6 -3.56 -14.83 29.80
C ARG A 6 -3.85 -15.65 28.54
N PHE A 7 -4.19 -14.94 27.46
CA PHE A 7 -3.87 -15.33 26.09
C PHE A 7 -3.19 -14.15 25.37
N LEU A 8 -1.97 -13.82 25.80
CA LEU A 8 -0.98 -13.21 24.91
C LEU A 8 -0.25 -14.37 24.22
N SER A 9 -0.78 -14.81 23.07
CA SER A 9 -0.10 -15.82 22.26
C SER A 9 0.69 -15.17 21.13
N GLU A 10 2.02 -15.28 21.24
CA GLU A 10 2.96 -15.57 20.15
C GLU A 10 3.32 -14.45 19.15
N ALA A 11 4.21 -13.57 19.62
CA ALA A 11 5.51 -13.24 19.03
C ALA A 11 5.63 -13.21 17.50
N ALA A 12 5.23 -12.10 16.90
CA ALA A 12 5.69 -11.72 15.56
C ALA A 12 6.86 -10.71 15.67
N PHE A 13 7.67 -10.57 14.61
CA PHE A 13 8.94 -9.84 14.65
C PHE A 13 8.70 -8.34 14.38
N ASN A 14 8.68 -7.53 15.43
CA ASN A 14 8.15 -6.16 15.49
C ASN A 14 8.90 -5.17 16.38
N VAL A 15 10.13 -5.49 16.76
CA VAL A 15 11.02 -4.45 17.26
C VAL A 15 12.14 -4.37 16.26
N GLY A 16 12.33 -3.20 15.67
CA GLY A 16 13.45 -2.95 14.77
C GLY A 16 14.71 -2.63 15.56
N HIS A 17 15.85 -3.18 15.14
CA HIS A 17 17.15 -2.97 15.78
C HIS A 17 18.16 -2.38 14.79
N SER A 18 18.57 -1.14 15.07
CA SER A 18 19.79 -0.48 14.57
C SER A 18 20.85 -0.30 15.67
N SER A 19 20.48 -0.61 16.93
CA SER A 19 21.37 -0.69 18.10
C SER A 19 20.76 -1.59 19.17
N SER A 20 21.55 -2.02 20.14
CA SER A 20 21.15 -2.89 21.26
C SER A 20 22.12 -2.73 22.45
N ASP A 21 21.60 -2.86 23.67
CA ASP A 21 22.42 -2.93 24.89
C ASP A 21 23.02 -4.33 25.12
N ASP A 22 22.47 -5.35 24.46
CA ASP A 22 23.06 -6.69 24.42
C ASP A 22 24.30 -6.69 23.50
N ALA A 23 25.45 -7.08 24.06
CA ALA A 23 26.74 -7.01 23.39
C ALA A 23 26.85 -7.92 22.16
N ASP A 24 26.23 -9.11 22.18
CA ASP A 24 26.29 -10.05 21.05
C ASP A 24 25.41 -9.56 19.90
N ILE A 25 24.23 -9.05 20.22
CA ILE A 25 23.30 -8.44 19.25
C ILE A 25 23.93 -7.18 18.66
N GLN A 26 24.50 -6.30 19.49
CA GLN A 26 25.16 -5.07 19.03
C GLN A 26 26.34 -5.36 18.10
N LYS A 27 27.10 -6.42 18.38
CA LYS A 27 28.22 -6.85 17.55
C LYS A 27 27.75 -7.36 16.17
N LEU A 28 26.66 -8.11 16.11
CA LEU A 28 26.05 -8.50 14.83
C LEU A 28 25.46 -7.31 14.07
N ILE A 29 24.75 -6.40 14.75
CA ILE A 29 24.21 -5.18 14.15
C ILE A 29 25.33 -4.36 13.50
N SER A 30 26.42 -4.13 14.24
CA SER A 30 27.57 -3.36 13.76
C SER A 30 28.21 -4.00 12.50
N PHE A 31 28.26 -5.33 12.46
CA PHE A 31 28.74 -6.07 11.30
C PHE A 31 27.82 -5.89 10.07
N LEU A 32 26.50 -6.01 10.27
CA LEU A 32 25.51 -5.88 9.20
C LEU A 32 25.42 -4.44 8.66
N GLN A 33 25.65 -3.45 9.51
CA GLN A 33 25.61 -2.02 9.17
C GLN A 33 26.82 -1.54 8.35
N GLY A 34 27.94 -2.26 8.40
CA GLY A 34 29.14 -1.91 7.63
C GLY A 34 29.71 -0.50 7.91
N GLY A 35 29.36 0.13 9.03
CA GLY A 35 29.78 1.49 9.41
C GLY A 35 28.66 2.53 9.48
N ASP A 36 27.46 2.25 8.98
CA ASP A 36 26.29 3.13 9.10
C ASP A 36 25.44 2.78 10.33
N LYS A 37 25.64 3.53 11.42
CA LYS A 37 24.98 3.24 12.72
C LYS A 37 23.46 3.46 12.72
N ASP A 38 22.92 4.12 11.71
CA ASP A 38 21.50 4.47 11.65
C ASP A 38 20.68 3.46 10.82
N ASP A 39 21.32 2.50 10.14
CA ASP A 39 20.59 1.53 9.31
C ASP A 39 19.92 0.44 10.17
N LEU A 40 18.64 0.22 9.89
CA LEU A 40 17.85 -0.81 10.55
C LEU A 40 18.14 -2.16 9.91
N VAL A 41 18.87 -3.04 10.59
CA VAL A 41 19.39 -4.29 10.01
C VAL A 41 18.75 -5.56 10.57
N MET A 42 18.15 -5.48 11.75
CA MET A 42 17.55 -6.62 12.43
C MET A 42 16.15 -6.32 12.95
N VAL A 43 15.41 -7.38 13.25
CA VAL A 43 14.09 -7.32 13.87
C VAL A 43 13.97 -8.40 14.95
N SER A 44 13.22 -8.15 16.02
CA SER A 44 12.97 -9.14 17.07
C SER A 44 11.50 -9.26 17.41
N THR A 45 11.15 -10.31 18.15
CA THR A 45 9.84 -10.42 18.79
C THR A 45 9.66 -9.34 19.84
N GLY A 46 8.40 -8.98 20.14
CA GLY A 46 8.07 -7.93 21.11
C GLY A 46 8.56 -8.20 22.54
N ASP A 47 8.81 -9.47 22.90
CA ASP A 47 9.41 -9.87 24.16
C ASP A 47 10.96 -9.94 24.13
N LEU A 48 11.57 -9.54 23.01
CA LEU A 48 13.02 -9.53 22.76
C LEU A 48 13.69 -10.92 22.90
N LYS A 49 12.93 -12.02 22.85
CA LYS A 49 13.46 -13.38 23.00
C LYS A 49 13.90 -14.04 21.71
N LYS A 50 13.42 -13.57 20.55
CA LYS A 50 13.83 -14.12 19.25
C LYS A 50 14.18 -13.02 18.26
N TYR A 51 15.18 -13.27 17.42
CA TYR A 51 15.68 -12.31 16.42
C TYR A 51 15.63 -12.87 14.99
N LYS A 52 15.49 -11.95 14.03
CA LYS A 52 15.67 -12.15 12.60
C LYS A 52 16.52 -11.03 12.04
N ILE A 53 17.27 -11.36 11.01
CA ILE A 53 18.01 -10.39 10.19
C ILE A 53 17.10 -9.99 9.04
N LYS A 54 17.11 -8.71 8.62
CA LYS A 54 16.28 -8.28 7.48
C LYS A 54 16.55 -9.14 6.24
N ARG A 55 15.50 -9.37 5.45
CA ARG A 55 15.56 -10.24 4.26
C ARG A 55 16.51 -9.71 3.19
N SER A 56 16.80 -8.41 3.21
CA SER A 56 17.83 -7.80 2.36
C SER A 56 19.22 -8.44 2.50
N PHE A 57 19.50 -9.08 3.64
CA PHE A 57 20.78 -9.74 3.93
C PHE A 57 20.78 -11.25 3.67
N GLU A 58 19.66 -11.83 3.20
CA GLU A 58 19.52 -13.28 3.00
C GLU A 58 20.52 -13.84 1.98
N ASP A 59 20.98 -13.04 1.03
CA ASP A 59 22.02 -13.45 0.07
C ASP A 59 23.43 -13.58 0.69
N GLU A 60 23.65 -12.98 1.87
CA GLU A 60 24.91 -13.09 2.64
C GLU A 60 24.81 -14.14 3.75
N GLU A 61 23.82 -15.03 3.71
CA GLU A 61 23.51 -15.98 4.79
C GLU A 61 24.72 -16.76 5.28
N GLN A 62 25.53 -17.31 4.37
CA GLN A 62 26.70 -18.10 4.76
C GLN A 62 27.73 -17.26 5.51
N LYS A 63 28.05 -16.07 4.98
CA LYS A 63 29.00 -15.13 5.58
C LYS A 63 28.54 -14.67 6.97
N ILE A 64 27.24 -14.45 7.13
CA ILE A 64 26.64 -14.06 8.41
C ILE A 64 26.69 -15.22 9.42
N LYS A 65 26.37 -16.44 8.99
CA LYS A 65 26.47 -17.64 9.83
C LYS A 65 27.91 -17.88 10.28
N ASP A 66 28.87 -17.73 9.37
CA ASP A 66 30.29 -17.86 9.68
C ASP A 66 30.73 -16.78 10.67
N PHE A 67 30.33 -15.52 10.46
CA PHE A 67 30.61 -14.43 11.40
C PHE A 67 30.05 -14.71 12.81
N VAL A 68 28.79 -15.13 12.92
CA VAL A 68 28.15 -15.49 14.20
C VAL A 68 28.92 -16.61 14.90
N LYS A 69 29.32 -17.64 14.14
CA LYS A 69 30.07 -18.79 14.66
C LYS A 69 31.47 -18.42 15.11
N ASP A 70 32.24 -17.74 14.27
CA ASP A 70 33.64 -17.38 14.52
C ASP A 70 33.79 -16.40 15.68
N ASN A 71 32.74 -15.63 15.95
CA ASN A 71 32.69 -14.70 17.09
C ASN A 71 31.96 -15.26 18.32
N GLY A 72 31.46 -16.50 18.26
CA GLY A 72 30.78 -17.15 19.39
C GLY A 72 29.51 -16.45 19.86
N LEU A 73 28.80 -15.73 18.98
CA LEU A 73 27.66 -14.91 19.35
C LEU A 73 26.44 -15.76 19.74
N LYS A 74 25.82 -15.47 20.89
CA LYS A 74 24.66 -16.19 21.40
C LYS A 74 23.36 -15.46 21.10
N ILE A 75 22.96 -15.49 19.83
CA ILE A 75 21.75 -14.81 19.37
C ILE A 75 20.61 -15.83 19.27
N PRO A 76 19.48 -15.61 19.98
CA PRO A 76 18.35 -16.53 19.91
C PRO A 76 17.57 -16.28 18.61
N PHE A 77 18.05 -16.82 17.49
CA PHE A 77 17.36 -16.68 16.21
C PHE A 77 16.00 -17.39 16.21
N ALA A 78 15.06 -16.88 15.41
CA ALA A 78 13.85 -17.62 15.08
C ALA A 78 14.16 -18.91 14.28
N SER A 79 13.16 -19.77 14.12
CA SER A 79 13.26 -20.96 13.24
C SER A 79 13.61 -20.60 11.79
N GLN A 80 13.35 -19.37 11.36
CA GLN A 80 13.89 -18.77 10.15
C GLN A 80 14.76 -17.58 10.54
N MET A 81 16.05 -17.60 10.20
CA MET A 81 17.03 -16.57 10.56
C MET A 81 16.80 -15.23 9.85
N PHE A 82 16.23 -15.25 8.64
CA PHE A 82 15.99 -14.04 7.83
C PHE A 82 14.50 -13.70 7.72
N GLY A 83 14.20 -12.40 7.72
CA GLY A 83 12.87 -11.84 7.49
C GLY A 83 12.75 -10.39 7.94
N ASP A 84 12.03 -9.58 7.17
CA ASP A 84 11.90 -8.13 7.39
C ASP A 84 11.05 -7.74 8.61
N GLY A 85 10.45 -8.72 9.27
CA GLY A 85 9.45 -8.48 10.28
C GLY A 85 8.31 -7.63 9.74
N SER A 86 7.50 -7.15 10.66
CA SER A 86 6.33 -6.39 10.36
C SER A 86 6.03 -5.57 11.62
N ILE A 87 6.26 -4.26 11.65
CA ILE A 87 6.64 -3.65 12.95
C ILE A 87 5.86 -2.40 13.35
N GLY A 88 4.81 -2.60 14.14
CA GLY A 88 4.32 -1.70 15.21
C GLY A 88 4.45 -2.41 16.58
N GLU A 89 3.87 -1.93 17.68
CA GLU A 89 3.85 -2.69 18.96
C GLU A 89 3.29 -4.12 18.77
N GLY A 90 3.73 -5.08 19.60
CA GLY A 90 3.16 -6.44 19.67
C GLY A 90 3.36 -7.47 18.53
N GLY A 91 4.04 -7.22 17.42
CA GLY A 91 4.51 -8.30 16.52
C GLY A 91 4.23 -8.10 15.04
N LYS A 92 3.27 -7.25 14.77
CA LYS A 92 2.44 -7.41 13.59
C LYS A 92 2.79 -6.37 12.54
N LYS A 93 2.58 -6.70 11.26
CA LYS A 93 2.75 -5.75 10.16
C LYS A 93 1.82 -4.64 10.47
N VAL A 94 2.33 -3.43 10.72
CA VAL A 94 1.48 -2.25 10.86
C VAL A 94 0.52 -2.30 9.68
N PRO A 95 -0.76 -2.61 9.92
CA PRO A 95 -1.73 -2.65 8.87
C PRO A 95 -1.73 -1.26 8.25
N THR A 96 -1.81 -1.18 6.93
CA THR A 96 -1.81 0.11 6.24
C THR A 96 -2.92 1.03 6.77
N GLU A 97 -3.95 0.42 7.33
CA GLU A 97 -5.15 1.00 7.88
C GLU A 97 -4.98 1.58 9.31
N VAL A 98 -3.82 1.43 9.97
CA VAL A 98 -3.61 2.03 11.31
C VAL A 98 -3.66 3.55 11.24
N GLN A 99 -3.08 4.13 10.20
CA GLN A 99 -3.16 5.57 9.94
C GLN A 99 -4.62 6.04 9.77
N GLU A 100 -5.46 5.24 9.13
CA GLU A 100 -6.89 5.55 8.93
C GLU A 100 -7.60 5.66 10.29
N MET A 101 -7.33 4.69 11.16
CA MET A 101 -7.93 4.64 12.49
C MET A 101 -7.41 5.75 13.42
N MET A 102 -6.10 6.06 13.36
CA MET A 102 -5.54 7.22 14.07
C MET A 102 -6.22 8.52 13.60
N THR A 103 -6.40 8.69 12.29
CA THR A 103 -7.07 9.87 11.72
C THR A 103 -8.51 9.97 12.24
N ALA A 104 -9.26 8.87 12.23
CA ALA A 104 -10.62 8.82 12.77
C ALA A 104 -10.69 9.22 14.25
N CYS A 105 -9.77 8.71 15.07
CA CYS A 105 -9.66 9.09 16.47
C CYS A 105 -9.40 10.58 16.66
N LEU A 106 -8.42 11.15 15.93
CA LEU A 106 -8.05 12.56 16.03
C LEU A 106 -9.20 13.49 15.60
N VAL A 107 -9.96 13.11 14.57
CA VAL A 107 -11.17 13.84 14.15
C VAL A 107 -12.24 13.82 15.25
N LEU A 108 -12.49 12.67 15.91
CA LEU A 108 -13.43 12.60 17.04
C LEU A 108 -12.94 13.36 18.28
N LEU A 109 -11.63 13.38 18.53
CA LEU A 109 -11.01 14.19 19.58
C LEU A 109 -11.07 15.69 19.28
N LYS A 110 -11.39 16.08 18.04
CA LYS A 110 -11.31 17.46 17.54
C LYS A 110 -9.91 18.05 17.74
N TYR A 111 -8.90 17.20 17.64
CA TYR A 111 -7.52 17.62 17.84
C TYR A 111 -7.05 18.42 16.63
N LYS A 112 -6.68 19.69 16.84
CA LYS A 112 -5.94 20.50 15.87
C LYS A 112 -4.50 20.67 16.35
N GLY A 113 -3.58 19.98 15.68
CA GLY A 113 -2.16 20.00 16.01
C GLY A 113 -1.38 21.08 15.27
N GLY A 114 -0.24 21.48 15.82
CA GLY A 114 0.75 22.35 15.16
C GLY A 114 1.65 21.58 14.18
N SER A 115 2.59 22.29 13.54
CA SER A 115 3.52 21.72 12.56
C SER A 115 4.63 20.85 13.15
N SER A 116 4.77 20.80 14.49
CA SER A 116 5.75 19.96 15.17
C SER A 116 5.25 19.53 16.55
N LEU A 117 5.52 18.27 16.92
CA LEU A 117 5.31 17.74 18.28
C LEU A 117 6.60 17.06 18.78
N THR A 118 6.87 17.09 20.09
CA THR A 118 7.88 16.24 20.71
C THR A 118 7.40 14.78 20.76
N GLN A 119 8.33 13.86 21.02
CA GLN A 119 7.97 12.47 21.24
C GLN A 119 7.05 12.30 22.47
N GLU A 120 7.25 13.05 23.56
CA GLU A 120 6.36 12.95 24.73
C GLU A 120 4.93 13.41 24.40
N GLU A 121 4.79 14.54 23.70
CA GLU A 121 3.48 15.05 23.26
C GLU A 121 2.77 14.06 22.33
N ALA A 122 3.52 13.41 21.45
CA ALA A 122 2.98 12.38 20.55
C ALA A 122 2.53 11.13 21.30
N VAL A 123 3.25 10.71 22.34
CA VAL A 123 2.83 9.59 23.20
C VAL A 123 1.54 9.94 23.94
N ASP A 124 1.44 11.15 24.51
CA ASP A 124 0.20 11.60 25.17
C ASP A 124 -0.99 11.65 24.20
N LEU A 125 -0.77 12.12 22.97
CA LEU A 125 -1.81 12.14 21.94
C LEU A 125 -2.23 10.73 21.50
N ILE A 126 -1.30 9.78 21.46
CA ILE A 126 -1.59 8.36 21.20
C ILE A 126 -2.51 7.81 22.29
N GLU A 127 -2.22 8.05 23.57
CA GLU A 127 -3.05 7.56 24.67
C GLU A 127 -4.47 8.14 24.62
N LYS A 128 -4.60 9.46 24.38
CA LYS A 128 -5.91 10.10 24.13
C LYS A 128 -6.65 9.47 22.95
N SER A 129 -5.93 9.10 21.89
CA SER A 129 -6.50 8.44 20.71
C SER A 129 -6.94 7.00 21.01
N LYS A 130 -6.26 6.28 21.90
CA LYS A 130 -6.68 4.95 22.37
C LYS A 130 -7.99 5.04 23.16
N ASP A 131 -8.17 6.09 23.98
CA ASP A 131 -9.40 6.30 24.77
C ASP A 131 -10.65 6.55 23.91
N ILE A 132 -10.48 7.22 22.76
CA ILE A 132 -11.60 7.49 21.85
C ILE A 132 -11.86 6.35 20.84
N TYR A 133 -10.93 5.40 20.70
CA TYR A 133 -10.95 4.37 19.66
C TYR A 133 -12.29 3.63 19.53
N LYS A 134 -12.88 3.25 20.67
CA LYS A 134 -14.16 2.52 20.71
C LYS A 134 -15.36 3.36 20.24
N LYS A 135 -15.21 4.68 20.08
CA LYS A 135 -16.24 5.57 19.55
C LYS A 135 -16.21 5.70 18.02
N VAL A 136 -15.16 5.20 17.36
CA VAL A 136 -15.12 5.09 15.90
C VAL A 136 -15.96 3.88 15.47
N ASP A 137 -16.99 4.08 14.66
CA ASP A 137 -17.82 2.96 14.18
C ASP A 137 -17.00 2.02 13.31
N GLY A 138 -17.12 0.73 13.60
CA GLY A 138 -16.39 -0.34 12.92
C GLY A 138 -15.02 -0.67 13.50
N SER A 139 -14.55 0.05 14.53
CA SER A 139 -13.26 -0.19 15.19
C SER A 139 -13.23 -1.49 16.00
N ASP A 140 -14.39 -1.97 16.45
CA ASP A 140 -14.66 -3.26 17.09
C ASP A 140 -14.25 -4.46 16.23
N ARG A 141 -14.16 -4.29 14.91
CA ARG A 141 -13.70 -5.33 13.97
C ARG A 141 -12.19 -5.50 13.96
N ARG A 142 -11.43 -4.55 14.51
CA ARG A 142 -9.96 -4.57 14.63
C ARG A 142 -9.51 -4.04 15.99
N PRO A 143 -9.93 -4.63 17.12
CA PRO A 143 -9.48 -4.17 18.44
C PRO A 143 -7.95 -4.28 18.58
N ASP A 144 -7.33 -5.16 17.79
CA ASP A 144 -5.89 -5.34 17.70
C ASP A 144 -5.14 -4.12 17.15
N PHE A 145 -5.81 -3.14 16.51
CA PHE A 145 -5.16 -1.91 16.04
C PHE A 145 -4.59 -1.04 17.16
N LEU A 146 -5.14 -1.11 18.38
CA LEU A 146 -4.63 -0.38 19.53
C LEU A 146 -3.16 -0.75 19.83
N ASP A 147 -2.80 -2.02 19.62
CA ASP A 147 -1.42 -2.52 19.71
C ASP A 147 -0.49 -1.90 18.65
N PHE A 148 -0.99 -1.14 17.69
CA PHE A 148 -0.13 -0.52 16.66
C PHE A 148 -0.07 0.99 16.78
N PHE A 149 -0.76 1.56 17.77
CA PHE A 149 -0.72 2.99 17.96
C PHE A 149 0.61 3.42 18.58
N GLN A 150 1.11 2.64 19.53
CA GLN A 150 2.36 2.95 20.21
C GLN A 150 3.55 2.89 19.25
N GLY A 151 4.39 3.92 19.32
CA GLY A 151 5.63 4.01 18.53
C GLY A 151 5.42 4.23 17.03
N ASN A 152 4.18 4.27 16.54
CA ASN A 152 3.87 4.47 15.13
C ASN A 152 3.76 5.96 14.78
N PHE A 153 4.82 6.70 15.10
CA PHE A 153 4.87 8.17 15.01
C PHE A 153 4.78 8.70 13.58
N ASN A 154 5.24 7.93 12.58
CA ASN A 154 5.08 8.30 11.18
C ASN A 154 3.61 8.29 10.76
N ASP A 155 2.86 7.24 11.11
CA ASP A 155 1.43 7.21 10.82
C ASP A 155 0.69 8.29 11.62
N LEU A 156 1.05 8.52 12.89
CA LEU A 156 0.49 9.61 13.69
C LEU A 156 0.73 10.98 13.04
N ALA A 157 1.94 11.28 12.58
CA ALA A 157 2.25 12.55 11.92
C ALA A 157 1.36 12.78 10.67
N THR A 158 1.22 11.75 9.83
CA THR A 158 0.32 11.84 8.67
C THR A 158 -1.16 11.88 9.03
N ALA A 159 -1.56 11.24 10.15
CA ALA A 159 -2.92 11.30 10.66
C ALA A 159 -3.28 12.68 11.21
N ILE A 160 -2.35 13.37 11.90
CA ILE A 160 -2.54 14.76 12.37
C ILE A 160 -2.73 15.70 11.16
N SER A 161 -1.87 15.56 10.15
CA SER A 161 -1.98 16.34 8.90
C SER A 161 -3.37 16.16 8.26
N ALA A 162 -3.81 14.91 8.09
CA ALA A 162 -5.13 14.60 7.53
C ALA A 162 -6.28 15.08 8.43
N SER A 163 -6.19 14.91 9.75
CA SER A 163 -7.26 15.32 10.67
C SER A 163 -7.43 16.83 10.70
N ASN A 164 -6.34 17.60 10.61
CA ASN A 164 -6.42 19.07 10.52
C ASN A 164 -7.25 19.49 9.30
N TYR A 165 -6.94 18.95 8.11
CA TYR A 165 -7.71 19.20 6.88
C TYR A 165 -9.19 18.84 7.07
N ILE A 166 -9.47 17.64 7.60
CA ILE A 166 -10.85 17.17 7.80
C ILE A 166 -11.61 18.09 8.75
N LEU A 167 -10.99 18.55 9.84
CA LEU A 167 -11.63 19.43 10.81
C LEU A 167 -11.84 20.86 10.27
N ASP A 168 -11.00 21.31 9.33
CA ASP A 168 -11.22 22.57 8.61
C ASP A 168 -12.41 22.47 7.64
N GLU A 169 -12.56 21.33 6.95
CA GLU A 169 -13.65 21.10 5.99
C GLU A 169 -14.99 20.77 6.67
N VAL A 170 -14.98 19.89 7.68
CA VAL A 170 -16.19 19.37 8.34
C VAL A 170 -16.61 20.22 9.54
N GLY A 171 -15.68 20.94 10.15
CA GLY A 171 -15.88 21.59 11.44
C GLY A 171 -16.01 20.56 12.57
N THR A 172 -17.21 20.38 13.12
CA THR A 172 -17.46 19.43 14.21
C THR A 172 -17.98 18.10 13.67
N ALA A 173 -17.21 17.02 13.88
CA ALA A 173 -17.68 15.67 13.64
C ALA A 173 -18.65 15.22 14.75
N SER A 174 -19.81 14.70 14.35
CA SER A 174 -20.77 14.03 15.25
C SER A 174 -20.54 12.52 15.32
N LYS A 175 -20.00 11.92 14.25
CA LYS A 175 -19.72 10.49 14.14
C LYS A 175 -18.62 10.25 13.09
N VAL A 176 -17.79 9.23 13.30
CA VAL A 176 -16.76 8.82 12.33
C VAL A 176 -16.84 7.31 12.16
N TYR A 177 -16.88 6.87 10.91
CA TYR A 177 -16.96 5.47 10.51
C TYR A 177 -15.65 5.06 9.84
N TRP A 178 -15.06 3.95 10.27
CA TRP A 178 -13.95 3.32 9.56
C TRP A 178 -14.46 2.20 8.66
N THR A 179 -14.05 2.17 7.39
CA THR A 179 -14.66 1.30 6.37
C THR A 179 -13.78 0.09 5.99
N GLY A 180 -12.56 -0.02 6.52
CA GLY A 180 -11.56 -0.99 6.05
C GLY A 180 -11.93 -2.48 6.21
N LYS A 181 -12.95 -2.81 7.03
CA LYS A 181 -13.55 -4.15 7.13
C LYS A 181 -15.02 -4.21 6.75
N GLY A 182 -15.49 -3.22 6.01
CA GLY A 182 -16.85 -3.09 5.52
C GLY A 182 -17.51 -1.79 5.94
N TRP A 183 -18.57 -1.43 5.24
CA TRP A 183 -19.34 -0.22 5.50
C TRP A 183 -20.42 -0.49 6.55
N ASP A 184 -20.61 0.46 7.46
CA ASP A 184 -21.74 0.43 8.38
C ASP A 184 -23.06 0.64 7.59
N LYS A 185 -24.17 0.10 8.11
CA LYS A 185 -25.49 0.21 7.48
C LYS A 185 -25.92 1.66 7.23
N ASP A 186 -25.53 2.60 8.11
CA ASP A 186 -25.89 4.01 8.02
C ASP A 186 -25.25 4.69 6.80
N ILE A 187 -24.09 4.18 6.37
CA ILE A 187 -23.29 4.76 5.27
C ILE A 187 -23.22 3.85 4.04
N ALA A 188 -23.80 2.65 4.09
CA ALA A 188 -23.72 1.67 3.01
C ALA A 188 -24.22 2.21 1.65
N LYS A 189 -25.21 3.12 1.68
CA LYS A 189 -25.74 3.78 0.47
C LYS A 189 -24.68 4.59 -0.29
N PHE A 190 -23.61 5.05 0.38
CA PHE A 190 -22.56 5.84 -0.23
C PHE A 190 -21.47 5.00 -0.92
N ASN A 191 -21.54 3.66 -0.85
CA ASN A 191 -20.65 2.76 -1.58
C ASN A 191 -21.43 1.91 -2.60
N PRO A 192 -21.92 2.53 -3.69
CA PRO A 192 -22.65 1.80 -4.72
C PRO A 192 -21.74 0.78 -5.41
N LYS A 193 -22.31 -0.37 -5.76
CA LYS A 193 -21.60 -1.37 -6.56
C LYS A 193 -21.52 -0.87 -8.00
N LEU A 194 -20.31 -0.71 -8.52
CA LEU A 194 -20.06 -0.27 -9.90
C LEU A 194 -19.26 -1.33 -10.65
N GLY A 195 -19.90 -1.95 -11.63
CA GLY A 195 -19.32 -3.09 -12.36
C GLY A 195 -18.99 -4.28 -11.45
N ARG A 196 -17.79 -4.83 -11.58
CA ARG A 196 -17.28 -5.91 -10.73
C ARG A 196 -16.56 -5.39 -9.48
N ILE A 197 -16.45 -4.08 -9.31
CA ILE A 197 -15.73 -3.47 -8.20
C ILE A 197 -16.65 -3.39 -6.99
N LYS A 198 -16.31 -4.17 -5.96
CA LYS A 198 -17.09 -4.26 -4.72
C LYS A 198 -17.08 -2.95 -3.92
N ASP A 199 -15.91 -2.34 -3.77
CA ASP A 199 -15.70 -1.14 -2.95
C ASP A 199 -15.23 0.00 -3.87
N TYR A 200 -16.17 0.54 -4.67
CA TYR A 200 -15.85 1.60 -5.62
C TYR A 200 -15.59 2.92 -4.89
N ASN A 201 -16.40 3.30 -3.89
CA ASN A 201 -16.20 4.57 -3.20
C ASN A 201 -14.80 4.65 -2.58
N SER A 202 -14.35 3.58 -1.93
CA SER A 202 -13.01 3.44 -1.37
C SER A 202 -12.57 4.54 -0.38
N SER A 203 -13.51 5.30 0.19
CA SER A 203 -13.22 6.04 1.42
C SER A 203 -12.78 5.06 2.48
N ASP A 204 -11.68 5.38 3.15
CA ASP A 204 -11.12 4.62 4.28
C ASP A 204 -11.82 5.02 5.58
N ILE A 205 -12.24 6.29 5.68
CA ILE A 205 -13.12 6.80 6.73
C ILE A 205 -14.25 7.65 6.15
N VAL A 206 -15.39 7.68 6.84
CA VAL A 206 -16.51 8.58 6.57
C VAL A 206 -16.83 9.38 7.84
N VAL A 207 -16.89 10.70 7.72
CA VAL A 207 -17.18 11.62 8.81
C VAL A 207 -18.57 12.19 8.62
N LYS A 208 -19.41 12.10 9.66
CA LYS A 208 -20.69 12.81 9.71
C LYS A 208 -20.49 14.12 10.45
N SER A 209 -20.74 15.24 9.77
CA SER A 209 -20.72 16.57 10.40
C SER A 209 -21.87 16.73 11.41
N SER A 210 -21.80 17.74 12.27
CA SER A 210 -22.91 18.15 13.12
C SER A 210 -24.15 18.63 12.34
N SER A 211 -23.95 19.10 11.10
CA SER A 211 -25.04 19.49 10.18
C SER A 211 -25.80 18.30 9.60
N GLY A 212 -25.24 17.09 9.68
CA GLY A 212 -25.81 15.87 9.11
C GLY A 212 -25.24 15.46 7.76
N LYS A 213 -24.50 16.33 7.05
CA LYS A 213 -23.76 15.98 5.83
C LYS A 213 -22.62 15.00 6.13
N PHE A 214 -22.39 14.06 5.21
CA PHE A 214 -21.32 13.05 5.28
C PHE A 214 -20.15 13.42 4.36
N TYR A 215 -18.94 13.07 4.77
CA TYR A 215 -17.70 13.32 4.06
C TYR A 215 -16.86 12.05 4.05
N GLY A 216 -16.58 11.51 2.88
CA GLY A 216 -15.75 10.32 2.71
C GLY A 216 -14.34 10.68 2.28
N TYR A 217 -13.34 10.13 2.96
CA TYR A 217 -11.94 10.37 2.66
C TYR A 217 -11.24 9.07 2.28
N SER A 218 -10.65 9.01 1.08
CA SER A 218 -9.63 7.99 0.78
C SER A 218 -8.28 8.53 1.20
N LEU A 219 -7.72 7.96 2.25
CA LEU A 219 -6.52 8.41 2.91
C LEU A 219 -5.28 7.83 2.24
N LYS A 220 -4.31 8.70 2.03
CA LYS A 220 -2.94 8.37 1.64
C LYS A 220 -1.98 9.03 2.60
N LYS A 221 -0.73 8.57 2.55
CA LYS A 221 0.35 9.07 3.41
C LYS A 221 1.60 9.39 2.61
N LYS A 222 2.30 10.43 3.04
CA LYS A 222 3.53 10.91 2.45
C LYS A 222 4.45 11.46 3.55
N ALA A 223 5.76 11.19 3.47
CA ALA A 223 6.70 11.59 4.51
C ALA A 223 7.00 13.10 4.51
N SER A 224 6.94 13.74 3.33
CA SER A 224 7.12 15.18 3.15
C SER A 224 6.55 15.65 1.82
N LEU A 225 6.30 16.95 1.63
CA LEU A 225 5.78 17.46 0.34
C LEU A 225 6.69 17.14 -0.85
N LYS A 226 8.00 17.01 -0.61
CA LYS A 226 9.03 16.67 -1.61
C LYS A 226 9.14 15.17 -1.91
N SER A 227 8.55 14.31 -1.09
CA SER A 227 8.60 12.85 -1.32
C SER A 227 7.86 12.47 -2.62
N PRO A 228 8.05 11.26 -3.17
CA PRO A 228 7.20 10.76 -4.24
C PRO A 228 5.75 10.64 -3.77
N ASP A 229 4.79 10.90 -4.66
CA ASP A 229 3.38 10.78 -4.30
C ASP A 229 2.93 9.33 -4.17
N PRO A 230 1.96 9.06 -3.29
CA PRO A 230 1.34 7.75 -3.21
C PRO A 230 0.64 7.41 -4.54
N THR A 231 0.60 6.12 -4.85
CA THR A 231 -0.18 5.64 -5.99
C THR A 231 -1.67 5.88 -5.77
N LEU A 232 -2.36 6.39 -6.80
CA LEU A 232 -3.80 6.65 -6.78
C LEU A 232 -4.61 5.35 -6.83
N ILE A 233 -4.07 4.32 -7.49
CA ILE A 233 -4.68 3.00 -7.58
C ILE A 233 -3.67 1.90 -7.27
N ASN A 234 -4.13 0.82 -6.64
CA ASN A 234 -3.33 -0.39 -6.44
C ASN A 234 -4.22 -1.62 -6.58
N LYS A 235 -4.59 -1.97 -7.81
CA LYS A 235 -5.57 -3.03 -8.10
C LYS A 235 -5.00 -4.10 -9.04
N PRO A 236 -5.37 -5.38 -8.87
CA PRO A 236 -4.91 -6.46 -9.74
C PRO A 236 -5.29 -6.26 -11.21
N ILE A 237 -4.43 -6.70 -12.12
CA ILE A 237 -4.70 -6.69 -13.57
C ILE A 237 -5.04 -8.08 -14.15
N THR A 238 -4.94 -9.12 -13.32
CA THR A 238 -5.27 -10.50 -13.65
C THR A 238 -6.01 -11.17 -12.51
N GLY A 239 -6.65 -12.31 -12.77
CA GLY A 239 -7.45 -13.08 -11.85
C GLY A 239 -8.87 -12.56 -11.70
N LYS A 240 -9.60 -13.13 -10.74
CA LYS A 240 -11.02 -12.81 -10.48
C LYS A 240 -11.25 -11.33 -10.15
N GLU A 241 -10.29 -10.71 -9.48
CA GLU A 241 -10.34 -9.30 -9.04
C GLU A 241 -9.68 -8.34 -10.05
N SER A 242 -9.51 -8.77 -11.30
CA SER A 242 -8.87 -7.96 -12.34
C SER A 242 -9.75 -6.78 -12.74
N VAL A 243 -9.22 -5.57 -12.60
CA VAL A 243 -9.91 -4.36 -13.09
C VAL A 243 -9.92 -4.25 -14.61
N LEU A 244 -9.03 -4.98 -15.30
CA LEU A 244 -9.03 -4.99 -16.77
C LEU A 244 -10.27 -5.65 -17.36
N GLN A 245 -10.98 -6.52 -16.62
CA GLN A 245 -12.16 -7.21 -17.15
C GLN A 245 -13.27 -6.24 -17.53
N ASP A 246 -13.46 -5.19 -16.75
CA ASP A 246 -14.48 -4.16 -17.01
C ASP A 246 -14.00 -3.14 -18.05
N ILE A 247 -12.69 -3.07 -18.29
CA ILE A 247 -12.05 -2.11 -19.20
C ILE A 247 -11.91 -2.68 -20.61
N VAL A 248 -11.20 -3.81 -20.78
CA VAL A 248 -10.89 -4.41 -22.10
C VAL A 248 -11.73 -5.67 -22.40
N GLY A 249 -12.66 -6.04 -21.51
CA GLY A 249 -13.63 -7.10 -21.76
C GLY A 249 -13.03 -8.48 -21.99
N ALA A 250 -13.48 -9.15 -23.06
CA ALA A 250 -13.08 -10.52 -23.38
C ALA A 250 -11.56 -10.67 -23.63
N ASP A 251 -10.89 -9.61 -24.10
CA ASP A 251 -9.46 -9.64 -24.41
C ASP A 251 -8.57 -9.79 -23.17
N THR A 252 -9.13 -9.65 -21.96
CA THR A 252 -8.44 -10.05 -20.74
C THR A 252 -7.97 -11.50 -20.76
N ILE A 253 -8.67 -12.40 -21.48
CA ILE A 253 -8.27 -13.81 -21.60
C ILE A 253 -6.91 -13.96 -22.29
N LEU A 254 -6.56 -13.04 -23.20
CA LEU A 254 -5.27 -13.05 -23.89
C LEU A 254 -4.13 -12.79 -22.90
N ILE A 255 -4.36 -11.89 -21.93
CA ILE A 255 -3.43 -11.57 -20.85
C ILE A 255 -3.27 -12.77 -19.91
N GLU A 256 -4.38 -13.39 -19.49
CA GLU A 256 -4.36 -14.56 -18.60
C GLU A 256 -3.61 -15.74 -19.23
N ASN A 257 -3.88 -16.01 -20.51
CA ASN A 257 -3.21 -17.07 -21.25
C ASN A 257 -1.70 -16.80 -21.40
N ALA A 258 -1.31 -15.57 -21.72
CA ALA A 258 0.09 -15.19 -21.81
C ALA A 258 0.82 -15.32 -20.46
N LYS A 259 0.17 -14.92 -19.36
CA LYS A 259 0.65 -15.12 -18.00
C LYS A 259 0.87 -16.60 -17.70
N LYS A 260 -0.16 -17.43 -17.94
CA LYS A 260 -0.10 -18.87 -17.70
C LYS A 260 1.06 -19.51 -18.46
N ILE A 261 1.19 -19.24 -19.76
CA ILE A 261 2.26 -19.79 -20.60
C ILE A 261 3.64 -19.35 -20.12
N PHE A 262 3.81 -18.07 -19.77
CA PHE A 262 5.07 -17.55 -19.23
C PHE A 262 5.46 -18.27 -17.93
N PHE A 263 4.54 -18.36 -16.96
CA PHE A 263 4.81 -19.00 -15.68
C PHE A 263 5.05 -20.52 -15.83
N GLU A 264 4.26 -21.21 -16.67
CA GLU A 264 4.50 -22.62 -17.01
C GLU A 264 5.94 -22.83 -17.50
N ARG A 265 6.40 -21.99 -18.45
CA ARG A 265 7.77 -22.08 -19.00
C ARG A 265 8.83 -21.88 -17.92
N VAL A 266 8.68 -20.89 -17.05
CA VAL A 266 9.67 -20.63 -15.98
C VAL A 266 9.70 -21.78 -14.97
N LEU A 267 8.54 -22.33 -14.59
CA LEU A 267 8.47 -23.49 -13.69
C LEU A 267 9.13 -24.73 -14.31
N MET A 268 8.90 -24.98 -15.60
CA MET A 268 9.57 -26.07 -16.33
C MET A 268 11.09 -25.89 -16.33
N ASP A 269 11.57 -24.68 -16.62
CA ASP A 269 13.01 -24.40 -16.69
C ASP A 269 13.69 -24.48 -15.31
N LYS A 270 13.11 -23.84 -14.29
CA LYS A 270 13.75 -23.70 -12.98
C LYS A 270 13.53 -24.87 -12.04
N LEU A 271 12.37 -25.53 -12.12
CA LEU A 271 12.02 -26.64 -11.23
C LEU A 271 12.00 -28.00 -11.94
N LYS A 272 12.31 -28.03 -13.25
CA LYS A 272 12.35 -29.26 -14.07
C LYS A 272 11.03 -30.05 -14.04
N LEU A 273 9.92 -29.36 -13.86
CA LEU A 273 8.58 -29.95 -13.86
C LEU A 273 8.09 -30.18 -15.29
N SER A 274 7.28 -31.21 -15.50
CA SER A 274 6.59 -31.37 -16.78
C SER A 274 5.40 -30.41 -16.88
N LYS A 275 5.04 -30.03 -18.11
CA LYS A 275 3.86 -29.20 -18.38
C LYS A 275 2.57 -29.84 -17.89
N GLN A 276 2.47 -31.17 -17.97
CA GLN A 276 1.29 -31.90 -17.50
C GLN A 276 1.17 -31.83 -15.98
N ASP A 277 2.28 -31.98 -15.25
CA ASP A 277 2.27 -31.92 -13.78
C ASP A 277 1.88 -30.54 -13.30
N ILE A 278 2.45 -29.48 -13.89
CA ILE A 278 2.10 -28.10 -13.57
C ILE A 278 0.60 -27.85 -13.76
N ARG A 279 0.01 -28.38 -14.84
CA ARG A 279 -1.42 -28.18 -15.16
C ARG A 279 -2.36 -28.98 -14.27
N LYS A 280 -1.88 -30.06 -13.64
CA LYS A 280 -2.64 -30.85 -12.67
C LYS A 280 -2.59 -30.25 -11.26
N MET A 281 -1.67 -29.32 -10.99
CA MET A 281 -1.53 -28.70 -9.66
C MET A 281 -2.80 -27.97 -9.25
N LYS A 282 -3.20 -28.16 -7.99
CA LYS A 282 -4.22 -27.32 -7.36
C LYS A 282 -3.67 -25.90 -7.13
N PRO A 283 -4.51 -24.87 -6.99
CA PRO A 283 -4.06 -23.48 -6.84
C PRO A 283 -3.02 -23.24 -5.73
N LEU A 284 -3.17 -23.93 -4.60
CA LEU A 284 -2.21 -23.84 -3.48
C LEU A 284 -0.86 -24.46 -3.83
N GLU A 285 -0.85 -25.60 -4.51
CA GLU A 285 0.38 -26.29 -4.94
C GLU A 285 1.12 -25.48 -5.99
N TYR A 286 0.38 -24.92 -6.95
CA TYR A 286 0.91 -24.01 -7.96
C TYR A 286 1.54 -22.77 -7.33
N SER A 287 0.86 -22.18 -6.34
CA SER A 287 1.39 -21.01 -5.61
C SER A 287 2.66 -21.36 -4.83
N LYS A 288 2.70 -22.54 -4.18
CA LYS A 288 3.90 -23.05 -3.52
C LYS A 288 5.04 -23.27 -4.52
N ALA A 289 4.76 -23.83 -5.69
CA ALA A 289 5.77 -24.02 -6.74
C ALA A 289 6.37 -22.69 -7.20
N ILE A 290 5.55 -21.66 -7.43
CA ILE A 290 6.03 -20.30 -7.76
C ILE A 290 6.94 -19.77 -6.64
N ASN A 291 6.55 -19.94 -5.38
CA ASN A 291 7.29 -19.42 -4.23
C ASN A 291 8.59 -20.19 -3.94
N LYS A 292 8.79 -21.39 -4.52
CA LYS A 292 10.08 -22.10 -4.46
C LYS A 292 11.16 -21.40 -5.29
N ILE A 293 10.78 -20.61 -6.29
CA ILE A 293 11.72 -19.84 -7.12
C ILE A 293 12.00 -18.50 -6.44
N PRO A 294 13.28 -18.13 -6.21
CA PRO A 294 13.63 -16.87 -5.58
C PRO A 294 13.10 -15.64 -6.31
N VAL A 295 12.73 -14.60 -5.56
CA VAL A 295 12.16 -13.33 -6.09
C VAL A 295 13.09 -12.67 -7.12
N LYS A 296 14.42 -12.72 -6.90
CA LYS A 296 15.40 -12.18 -7.85
C LYS A 296 15.39 -12.92 -9.19
N VAL A 297 15.23 -14.24 -9.16
CA VAL A 297 15.15 -15.07 -10.38
C VAL A 297 13.92 -14.69 -11.19
N TRP A 298 12.75 -14.59 -10.55
CA TRP A 298 11.54 -14.08 -11.21
C TRP A 298 11.72 -12.68 -11.79
N GLY A 299 12.39 -11.79 -11.06
CA GLY A 299 12.73 -10.45 -11.55
C GLY A 299 13.59 -10.48 -12.81
N VAL A 300 14.52 -11.42 -12.92
CA VAL A 300 15.32 -11.64 -14.15
C VAL A 300 14.46 -12.22 -15.28
N GLU A 301 13.68 -13.26 -15.01
CA GLU A 301 12.84 -13.91 -16.04
C GLU A 301 11.81 -12.95 -16.64
N LEU A 302 11.20 -12.09 -15.83
CA LEU A 302 10.26 -11.08 -16.31
C LEU A 302 10.93 -9.99 -17.15
N LYS A 303 12.24 -9.76 -17.00
CA LYS A 303 12.99 -8.78 -17.78
C LYS A 303 13.53 -9.33 -19.10
N LYS A 304 13.28 -10.60 -19.41
CA LYS A 304 13.75 -11.20 -20.66
C LYS A 304 12.83 -10.80 -21.82
N PRO A 305 13.38 -10.67 -23.05
CA PRO A 305 12.58 -10.52 -24.26
C PRO A 305 11.57 -11.64 -24.51
N THR A 306 11.79 -12.80 -23.89
CA THR A 306 10.86 -13.94 -23.90
C THR A 306 9.64 -13.76 -22.98
N ASN A 307 9.53 -12.65 -22.24
CA ASN A 307 8.36 -12.34 -21.43
C ASN A 307 7.18 -11.92 -22.32
N ILE A 308 6.45 -12.92 -22.78
CA ILE A 308 5.23 -12.74 -23.56
C ILE A 308 4.09 -12.11 -22.74
N PHE A 309 4.12 -12.23 -21.42
CA PHE A 309 3.05 -11.77 -20.55
C PHE A 309 2.98 -10.25 -20.51
N PHE A 310 4.06 -9.58 -20.11
CA PHE A 310 4.07 -8.11 -20.06
C PHE A 310 3.96 -7.46 -21.43
N LYS A 311 4.53 -8.08 -22.47
CA LYS A 311 4.32 -7.65 -23.86
C LYS A 311 2.83 -7.72 -24.25
N LYS A 312 2.13 -8.79 -23.85
CA LYS A 312 0.69 -8.93 -24.12
C LYS A 312 -0.15 -7.93 -23.34
N VAL A 313 0.17 -7.67 -22.07
CA VAL A 313 -0.48 -6.61 -21.26
C VAL A 313 -0.41 -5.28 -21.99
N PHE A 314 0.79 -4.87 -22.41
CA PHE A 314 0.98 -3.62 -23.15
C PHE A 314 0.14 -3.57 -24.43
N ASN A 315 0.22 -4.62 -25.26
CA ASN A 315 -0.48 -4.65 -26.54
C ASN A 315 -2.01 -4.61 -26.39
N VAL A 316 -2.57 -5.31 -25.41
CA VAL A 316 -4.02 -5.32 -25.17
C VAL A 316 -4.49 -3.97 -24.65
N ILE A 317 -3.76 -3.33 -23.74
CA ILE A 317 -4.11 -1.97 -23.29
C ILE A 317 -4.06 -1.01 -24.48
N LYS A 318 -3.02 -1.11 -25.31
CA LYS A 318 -2.86 -0.28 -26.51
C LYS A 318 -3.94 -0.47 -27.56
N SER A 319 -4.47 -1.68 -27.74
CA SER A 319 -5.54 -1.94 -28.72
C SER A 319 -6.92 -1.49 -28.25
N HIS A 320 -7.03 -1.09 -26.98
CA HIS A 320 -8.25 -0.55 -26.37
C HIS A 320 -8.01 0.87 -25.85
N ASP A 321 -7.14 1.65 -26.50
CA ASP A 321 -6.63 2.92 -25.96
C ASP A 321 -7.72 3.88 -25.46
N GLN A 322 -8.71 4.23 -26.27
CA GLN A 322 -9.78 5.16 -25.88
C GLN A 322 -10.59 4.63 -24.68
N ASN A 323 -11.16 3.42 -24.82
CA ASN A 323 -11.93 2.75 -23.76
C ASN A 323 -11.11 2.55 -22.49
N PHE A 324 -9.81 2.27 -22.64
CA PHE A 324 -8.89 2.12 -21.53
C PHE A 324 -8.72 3.44 -20.80
N VAL A 325 -8.42 4.52 -21.52
CA VAL A 325 -8.20 5.83 -20.89
C VAL A 325 -9.44 6.29 -20.13
N GLU A 326 -10.62 6.30 -20.76
CA GLU A 326 -11.85 6.73 -20.09
C GLU A 326 -12.15 5.91 -18.84
N LYS A 327 -12.30 4.59 -18.98
CA LYS A 327 -12.67 3.74 -17.85
C LYS A 327 -11.59 3.67 -16.77
N PHE A 328 -10.31 3.81 -17.15
CA PHE A 328 -9.22 3.84 -16.18
C PHE A 328 -9.20 5.15 -15.40
N LEU A 329 -9.45 6.30 -16.04
CA LEU A 329 -9.58 7.58 -15.35
C LEU A 329 -10.82 7.59 -14.44
N GLU A 330 -11.97 7.14 -14.94
CA GLU A 330 -13.18 6.96 -14.12
C GLU A 330 -12.92 6.09 -12.90
N LEU A 331 -12.16 5.00 -13.09
CA LEU A 331 -11.75 4.14 -12.00
C LEU A 331 -10.82 4.88 -11.05
N VAL A 332 -9.69 5.43 -11.51
CA VAL A 332 -8.67 6.06 -10.65
C VAL A 332 -9.26 7.19 -9.80
N PHE A 333 -10.15 8.00 -10.38
CA PHE A 333 -10.70 9.20 -9.76
C PHE A 333 -12.10 9.04 -9.17
N ARG A 334 -12.70 7.85 -9.31
CA ARG A 334 -14.03 7.54 -8.76
C ARG A 334 -15.15 8.44 -9.29
N THR A 335 -15.05 8.93 -10.52
CA THR A 335 -15.99 9.91 -11.08
C THR A 335 -17.44 9.43 -11.11
N LYS A 336 -17.70 8.12 -11.21
CA LYS A 336 -19.07 7.56 -11.17
C LYS A 336 -19.76 7.75 -9.81
N LEU A 337 -19.04 8.15 -8.76
CA LEU A 337 -19.67 8.56 -7.51
C LEU A 337 -20.50 9.84 -7.70
N ASP A 338 -20.09 10.74 -8.60
CA ASP A 338 -20.80 11.99 -8.88
C ASP A 338 -22.18 11.72 -9.50
N ASP A 339 -22.23 10.76 -10.42
CA ASP A 339 -23.48 10.29 -11.05
C ASP A 339 -24.46 9.63 -10.07
N THR A 340 -23.96 9.13 -8.92
CA THR A 340 -24.72 8.23 -8.03
C THR A 340 -25.00 8.81 -6.66
N LEU A 341 -24.25 9.82 -6.22
CA LEU A 341 -24.34 10.39 -4.88
C LEU A 341 -24.80 11.85 -4.94
N ASN A 342 -25.70 12.21 -4.03
CA ASN A 342 -26.10 13.60 -3.86
C ASN A 342 -24.99 14.39 -3.14
N ALA A 343 -24.39 15.37 -3.81
CA ALA A 343 -23.32 16.22 -3.26
C ALA A 343 -23.72 17.02 -2.01
N ALA A 344 -25.02 17.28 -1.82
CA ALA A 344 -25.54 17.89 -0.60
C ALA A 344 -25.53 16.92 0.60
N GLU A 345 -25.59 15.61 0.35
CA GLU A 345 -25.56 14.57 1.39
C GLU A 345 -24.15 14.02 1.62
N PHE A 346 -23.35 13.87 0.57
CA PHE A 346 -22.05 13.21 0.62
C PHE A 346 -21.01 13.90 -0.26
N GLN A 347 -19.82 14.10 0.29
CA GLN A 347 -18.65 14.60 -0.45
C GLN A 347 -17.52 13.58 -0.37
N PHE A 348 -16.91 13.23 -1.51
CA PHE A 348 -15.74 12.37 -1.55
C PHE A 348 -14.46 13.20 -1.78
N THR A 349 -13.41 12.91 -1.01
CA THR A 349 -12.13 13.59 -1.10
C THR A 349 -10.98 12.56 -1.13
N LEU A 350 -10.09 12.69 -2.11
CA LEU A 350 -8.77 12.03 -2.08
C LEU A 350 -7.86 12.86 -1.19
N LEU A 351 -7.42 12.32 -0.05
CA LEU A 351 -6.69 13.09 0.96
C LEU A 351 -5.33 12.44 1.27
N THR A 352 -4.25 13.19 1.08
CA THR A 352 -2.90 12.76 1.45
C THR A 352 -2.43 13.52 2.69
N GLY A 353 -2.30 12.81 3.81
CA GLY A 353 -1.63 13.32 5.01
C GLY A 353 -0.12 13.36 4.82
N VAL A 354 0.51 14.47 5.22
CA VAL A 354 1.94 14.72 5.02
C VAL A 354 2.63 14.93 6.36
N GLY A 355 3.59 14.06 6.68
CA GLY A 355 4.33 14.15 7.92
C GLY A 355 5.25 12.97 8.17
N ARG A 356 6.17 13.14 9.11
CA ARG A 356 7.18 12.13 9.44
C ARG A 356 7.64 12.29 10.88
N PHE A 357 8.23 11.22 11.40
CA PHE A 357 8.99 11.23 12.64
C PHE A 357 10.48 11.23 12.32
N VAL A 358 11.19 12.26 12.77
CA VAL A 358 12.62 12.42 12.54
C VAL A 358 13.27 13.04 13.77
N ARG A 359 14.39 12.46 14.21
CA ARG A 359 15.20 13.00 15.33
C ARG A 359 14.39 13.29 16.61
N GLY A 360 13.51 12.37 16.99
CA GLY A 360 12.72 12.48 18.23
C GLY A 360 11.55 13.47 18.16
N LYS A 361 11.21 13.98 16.97
CA LYS A 361 10.10 14.91 16.76
C LYS A 361 9.22 14.49 15.60
N LEU A 362 7.93 14.78 15.71
CA LEU A 362 7.02 14.70 14.60
C LEU A 362 7.08 16.03 13.85
N GLU A 363 7.25 15.95 12.54
CA GLU A 363 7.11 17.06 11.61
C GLU A 363 5.82 16.83 10.83
N VAL A 364 4.91 17.81 10.88
CA VAL A 364 3.59 17.77 10.24
C VAL A 364 3.52 18.90 9.21
N GLU A 365 3.25 18.54 7.95
CA GLU A 365 3.05 19.48 6.86
C GLU A 365 1.56 19.51 6.47
N GLU A 366 1.15 20.52 5.69
CA GLU A 366 -0.22 20.64 5.20
C GLU A 366 -0.62 19.43 4.34
N ALA A 367 -1.82 18.90 4.60
CA ALA A 367 -2.37 17.80 3.81
C ALA A 367 -2.77 18.28 2.41
N GLN A 368 -2.81 17.34 1.47
CA GLN A 368 -3.24 17.60 0.09
C GLN A 368 -4.57 16.90 -0.15
N GLY A 369 -5.65 17.68 -0.20
CA GLY A 369 -7.01 17.20 -0.46
C GLY A 369 -7.46 17.56 -1.88
N GLN A 370 -8.14 16.61 -2.54
CA GLN A 370 -8.81 16.85 -3.81
C GLN A 370 -10.25 16.33 -3.75
N GLU A 371 -11.21 17.25 -3.78
CA GLU A 371 -12.64 16.93 -3.80
C GLU A 371 -13.07 16.35 -5.16
N LEU A 372 -14.03 15.43 -5.14
CA LEU A 372 -14.55 14.78 -6.34
C LEU A 372 -15.13 15.76 -7.36
N SER A 373 -15.85 16.79 -6.93
CA SER A 373 -16.43 17.84 -7.79
C SER A 373 -15.36 18.54 -8.64
N ASN A 374 -14.25 18.93 -8.01
CA ASN A 374 -13.11 19.54 -8.69
C ASN A 374 -12.45 18.53 -9.65
N ILE A 375 -12.41 17.24 -9.27
CA ILE A 375 -11.87 16.19 -10.13
C ILE A 375 -12.71 15.97 -11.38
N VAL A 376 -14.04 15.86 -11.21
CA VAL A 376 -14.99 15.69 -12.31
C VAL A 376 -14.90 16.86 -13.28
N THR A 377 -14.86 18.10 -12.76
CA THR A 377 -14.72 19.30 -13.58
C THR A 377 -13.45 19.27 -14.43
N ALA A 378 -12.29 19.03 -13.82
CA ALA A 378 -11.03 18.93 -14.55
C ALA A 378 -11.00 17.74 -15.54
N LEU A 379 -11.68 16.64 -15.25
CA LEU A 379 -11.76 15.50 -16.16
C LEU A 379 -12.70 15.75 -17.35
N GLN A 380 -13.77 16.55 -17.20
CA GLN A 380 -14.63 16.94 -18.32
C GLN A 380 -13.83 17.67 -19.40
N ASP A 381 -12.98 18.62 -18.99
CA ASP A 381 -12.08 19.32 -19.91
C ASP A 381 -11.12 18.35 -20.62
N LEU A 382 -10.60 17.37 -19.88
CA LEU A 382 -9.72 16.35 -20.44
C LEU A 382 -10.43 15.41 -21.40
N TYR A 383 -11.69 15.03 -21.16
CA TYR A 383 -12.44 14.18 -22.08
C TYR A 383 -12.78 14.89 -23.41
N ASN A 384 -12.71 16.23 -23.45
CA ASN A 384 -12.82 17.00 -24.69
C ASN A 384 -11.49 17.10 -25.46
N SER A 385 -10.38 16.62 -24.89
CA SER A 385 -9.04 16.63 -25.50
C SER A 385 -8.76 15.35 -26.29
N LYS A 386 -7.63 15.32 -27.00
CA LYS A 386 -7.10 14.06 -27.55
C LYS A 386 -6.43 13.25 -26.46
N LEU A 387 -7.16 12.28 -25.93
CA LEU A 387 -6.67 11.30 -24.97
C LEU A 387 -6.04 10.08 -25.63
N GLU A 388 -4.84 9.69 -25.18
CA GLU A 388 -4.15 8.51 -25.70
C GLU A 388 -3.26 7.86 -24.63
N VAL A 389 -3.16 6.53 -24.61
CA VAL A 389 -2.17 5.82 -23.78
C VAL A 389 -0.96 5.45 -24.62
N LYS A 390 0.27 5.74 -24.16
CA LYS A 390 1.54 5.42 -24.84
C LYS A 390 2.52 4.74 -23.88
N SER A 391 3.64 4.23 -24.42
CA SER A 391 4.79 3.91 -23.58
C SER A 391 5.27 5.17 -22.87
N THR A 392 5.63 5.07 -21.59
CA THR A 392 6.20 6.19 -20.85
C THR A 392 7.54 6.60 -21.45
N SER A 393 7.69 7.89 -21.77
CA SER A 393 8.93 8.43 -22.35
C SER A 393 10.14 8.14 -21.45
N GLY A 394 11.24 7.68 -22.06
CA GLY A 394 12.49 7.35 -21.35
C GLY A 394 12.44 6.11 -20.47
N LYS A 395 11.33 5.34 -20.47
CA LYS A 395 11.23 4.07 -19.75
C LYS A 395 11.26 2.90 -20.72
N ILE A 396 11.95 1.84 -20.33
CA ILE A 396 12.09 0.60 -21.09
C ILE A 396 11.20 -0.45 -20.43
N GLY A 397 10.23 -0.98 -21.18
CA GLY A 397 9.36 -2.06 -20.74
C GLY A 397 10.13 -3.35 -20.49
N ALA A 398 9.63 -4.18 -19.58
CA ALA A 398 10.33 -5.38 -19.12
C ALA A 398 10.73 -6.38 -20.24
N TRP A 399 9.98 -6.44 -21.34
CA TRP A 399 10.28 -7.35 -22.45
C TRP A 399 11.24 -6.74 -23.49
N GLU A 400 11.69 -5.52 -23.29
CA GLU A 400 12.55 -4.81 -24.23
C GLU A 400 14.03 -5.00 -23.89
N LYS A 401 14.90 -4.88 -24.90
CA LYS A 401 16.34 -5.05 -24.72
C LYS A 401 16.86 -3.95 -23.79
N GLY A 402 17.62 -4.34 -22.76
CA GLY A 402 18.19 -3.40 -21.78
C GLY A 402 17.25 -3.02 -20.64
N ALA A 403 16.11 -3.72 -20.47
CA ALA A 403 15.19 -3.45 -19.37
C ALA A 403 15.86 -3.57 -17.98
N GLY A 404 15.87 -2.47 -17.23
CA GLY A 404 16.34 -2.44 -15.84
C GLY A 404 15.32 -2.99 -14.84
N ALA A 405 14.02 -2.90 -15.17
CA ALA A 405 12.92 -3.20 -14.25
C ALA A 405 11.89 -4.19 -14.84
N ALA A 406 11.37 -5.07 -13.99
CA ALA A 406 10.30 -6.01 -14.33
C ALA A 406 8.92 -5.34 -14.29
N LYS A 407 8.73 -4.31 -15.12
CA LYS A 407 7.48 -3.54 -15.19
C LYS A 407 7.03 -3.26 -16.62
N VAL A 408 5.72 -3.08 -16.80
CA VAL A 408 5.17 -2.36 -17.96
C VAL A 408 5.08 -0.88 -17.57
N PHE A 409 5.51 0.01 -18.46
CA PHE A 409 5.41 1.46 -18.27
C PHE A 409 4.50 2.06 -19.35
N LEU A 410 3.42 2.69 -18.92
CA LEU A 410 2.44 3.34 -19.76
C LEU A 410 2.20 4.75 -19.23
N THR A 411 1.88 5.70 -20.10
CA THR A 411 1.46 7.04 -19.70
C THR A 411 0.24 7.42 -20.50
N ILE A 412 -0.78 7.95 -19.83
CA ILE A 412 -1.92 8.59 -20.47
C ILE A 412 -1.52 10.03 -20.79
N TYR A 413 -1.78 10.46 -22.02
CA TYR A 413 -1.53 11.80 -22.55
C TYR A 413 -2.85 12.47 -22.93
N SER A 414 -2.89 13.79 -22.76
CA SER A 414 -3.96 14.70 -23.18
C SER A 414 -3.31 15.77 -24.05
N ASP A 415 -3.65 15.82 -25.34
CA ASP A 415 -3.05 16.75 -26.31
C ASP A 415 -1.51 16.76 -26.29
N GLY A 416 -0.90 15.59 -26.05
CA GLY A 416 0.55 15.42 -25.95
C GLY A 416 1.17 15.75 -24.59
N SER A 417 0.40 16.32 -23.65
CA SER A 417 0.83 16.51 -22.26
C SER A 417 0.63 15.23 -21.45
N PRO A 418 1.65 14.72 -20.73
CA PRO A 418 1.48 13.54 -19.90
C PRO A 418 0.58 13.87 -18.72
N ILE A 419 -0.43 13.04 -18.44
CA ILE A 419 -1.29 13.24 -17.27
C ILE A 419 -1.10 12.20 -16.17
N LEU A 420 -1.02 10.92 -16.53
CA LEU A 420 -0.97 9.83 -15.56
C LEU A 420 0.06 8.79 -15.97
N ASP A 421 1.07 8.60 -15.14
CA ASP A 421 2.03 7.51 -15.30
C ASP A 421 1.47 6.24 -14.67
N ILE A 422 1.55 5.13 -15.40
CA ILE A 422 1.01 3.83 -15.05
C ILE A 422 2.12 2.80 -15.09
N GLU A 423 2.32 2.10 -13.98
CA GLU A 423 3.15 0.92 -13.89
C GLU A 423 2.31 -0.34 -13.71
N VAL A 424 2.65 -1.41 -14.43
CA VAL A 424 2.17 -2.77 -14.11
C VAL A 424 3.33 -3.58 -13.56
N ARG A 425 3.18 -4.10 -12.34
CA ARG A 425 4.23 -4.87 -11.66
C ARG A 425 3.70 -5.84 -10.63
N TYR A 426 4.54 -6.82 -10.27
CA TYR A 426 4.36 -7.60 -9.05
C TYR A 426 4.84 -6.83 -7.82
N LYS A 427 4.25 -7.11 -6.67
CA LYS A 427 4.60 -6.51 -5.38
C LYS A 427 4.88 -7.59 -4.35
N GLY A 428 6.16 -7.79 -4.03
CA GLY A 428 6.64 -8.68 -2.96
C GLY A 428 6.57 -10.19 -3.28
N SER A 429 5.54 -10.65 -3.99
CA SER A 429 5.37 -12.05 -4.37
C SER A 429 4.90 -12.20 -5.83
N TYR A 430 5.36 -13.27 -6.48
CA TYR A 430 4.96 -13.65 -7.84
C TYR A 430 3.82 -14.67 -7.89
N SER A 431 3.42 -15.24 -6.74
CA SER A 431 2.19 -16.04 -6.64
C SER A 431 0.94 -15.16 -6.50
N ALA A 432 1.11 -13.90 -6.13
CA ALA A 432 0.05 -12.88 -6.18
C ALA A 432 -0.21 -12.41 -7.62
N ASN A 433 -1.29 -11.64 -7.83
CA ASN A 433 -1.51 -10.98 -9.12
C ASN A 433 -0.68 -9.69 -9.25
N PRO A 434 -0.17 -9.37 -10.45
CA PRO A 434 0.42 -8.06 -10.70
C PRO A 434 -0.66 -6.97 -10.61
N GLN A 435 -0.24 -5.78 -10.22
CA GLN A 435 -1.11 -4.65 -9.90
C GLN A 435 -0.79 -3.46 -10.79
N PHE A 436 -1.82 -2.68 -11.12
CA PHE A 436 -1.63 -1.30 -11.57
C PHE A 436 -1.15 -0.44 -10.41
N GLN A 437 -0.19 0.43 -10.69
CA GLN A 437 0.14 1.60 -9.90
C GLN A 437 0.04 2.81 -10.80
N ALA A 438 -0.64 3.86 -10.38
CA ALA A 438 -0.81 5.07 -11.17
C ALA A 438 -0.47 6.31 -10.35
N MET A 439 0.29 7.23 -10.96
CA MET A 439 0.75 8.45 -10.31
C MET A 439 0.42 9.65 -11.19
N ALA A 440 -0.17 10.69 -10.58
CA ALA A 440 -0.39 11.96 -11.26
C ALA A 440 0.95 12.61 -11.61
N THR A 441 1.10 12.99 -12.87
CA THR A 441 2.27 13.73 -13.35
C THR A 441 2.27 15.16 -12.83
N ALA A 442 3.40 15.86 -12.97
CA ALA A 442 3.47 17.27 -12.61
C ALA A 442 2.50 18.14 -13.41
N ASP A 443 2.28 17.83 -14.69
CA ASP A 443 1.40 18.61 -15.56
C ASP A 443 -0.07 18.41 -15.19
N PHE A 444 -0.46 17.18 -14.89
CA PHE A 444 -1.83 16.91 -14.44
C PHE A 444 -2.17 17.59 -13.12
N LYS A 445 -1.22 17.63 -12.19
CA LYS A 445 -1.44 18.33 -10.91
C LYS A 445 -1.63 19.83 -11.06
N LYS A 446 -1.12 20.44 -12.14
CA LYS A 446 -1.37 21.86 -12.42
C LYS A 446 -2.82 22.12 -12.85
N ILE A 447 -3.55 21.10 -13.30
CA ILE A 447 -4.97 21.23 -13.69
C ILE A 447 -5.86 21.35 -12.44
N PHE A 448 -5.42 20.82 -11.29
CA PHE A 448 -6.18 20.84 -10.05
C PHE A 448 -5.82 21.99 -9.09
N LYS A 449 -4.87 22.84 -9.47
CA LYS A 449 -4.48 24.05 -8.74
C LYS A 449 -5.13 25.25 -9.38
#